data_AF-A0A5F5XCW7-F1
#
_entry.id   AF-A0A5F5XCW7-F1
#
_cell.length_a   1.000
_cell.length_b   1.000
_cell.length_c   1.000
_cell.angle_alpha   90.00
_cell.angle_beta   90.00
_cell.angle_gamma   90.00
#
_symmetry.space_group_name_H-M   'P 1'
#
loop_
_entity.id
_entity.type
_entity.pdbx_description
1 polymer ?
#
loop_
_entity_poly.entity_id
_entity_poly.type
_entity_poly.pdbx_seq_one_letter_code
_entity_poly.pdbx_strand_id
1 'polypeptide(L)'
;MQVESEHTEKGFTGYAAGSGFYSAGGRGSENRSVFLTRKKVVDLGDVSVHAKDTGLEEARPDETTWENKSETSFDLISEKCDILSILRDHPENRIYQRKIQELSKRFTEIRKTKGDGNCFYRALGYSYLESLLGKSRDILRFKERVLQTPNDLLAAGFEEHKFRNFFNAFYSVVELVEKDGSVSSLLKVFNDQGTSDRIVQFLRLLTSAFIKNRADFFRHFIDEEMDIEDFCTHEVEPMAMECDHIQITALSQALNIALQVEYVDEMDTALNHHVFPEAATPSVYLLYKTSHYNILYAADKCELLLGHAVEPAT
;
A
#
# COMPACT_ATOMS: atom_id res chain seq x y z
N MET A 1 17.17 3.74 68.24
CA MET A 1 18.06 4.24 67.17
C MET A 1 17.68 3.48 65.91
N GLN A 2 16.90 4.12 65.04
CA GLN A 2 17.30 4.58 63.69
C GLN A 2 17.55 3.39 62.74
N VAL A 3 16.56 2.97 61.93
CA VAL A 3 16.09 3.49 60.61
C VAL A 3 17.04 3.10 59.47
N GLU A 4 16.59 2.14 58.64
CA GLU A 4 16.97 1.93 57.22
C GLU A 4 15.73 1.30 56.53
N SER A 5 14.85 2.09 55.90
CA SER A 5 14.81 2.49 54.49
C SER A 5 14.52 1.35 53.51
N GLU A 6 13.25 1.31 53.08
CA GLU A 6 12.68 0.51 51.99
C GLU A 6 13.27 0.90 50.63
N HIS A 7 13.66 -0.09 49.83
CA HIS A 7 13.72 0.00 48.35
C HIS A 7 13.20 -1.33 47.78
N THR A 8 11.98 -1.32 47.27
CA THR A 8 11.35 -2.44 46.57
C THR A 8 11.48 -2.23 45.07
N GLU A 9 12.51 -2.83 44.45
CA GLU A 9 12.57 -3.01 43.00
C GLU A 9 11.54 -4.07 42.58
N LYS A 10 10.53 -3.65 41.83
CA LYS A 10 9.61 -4.56 41.12
C LYS A 10 10.25 -4.95 39.79
N GLY A 11 10.79 -6.17 39.74
CA GLY A 11 11.29 -6.80 38.52
C GLY A 11 10.19 -6.95 37.47
N PHE A 12 10.46 -6.44 36.27
CA PHE A 12 9.63 -6.62 35.09
C PHE A 12 10.02 -7.92 34.37
N THR A 13 8.99 -8.57 33.86
CA THR A 13 8.90 -9.87 33.20
C THR A 13 9.94 -10.14 32.12
N GLY A 14 10.69 -11.24 32.27
CA GLY A 14 11.42 -11.88 31.17
C GLY A 14 10.51 -12.82 30.38
N TYR A 15 10.36 -12.57 29.08
CA TYR A 15 9.83 -13.56 28.14
C TYR A 15 11.01 -14.39 27.62
N ALA A 16 11.03 -15.66 28.03
CA ALA A 16 11.98 -16.66 27.56
C ALA A 16 11.67 -17.03 26.11
N ALA A 17 12.68 -16.91 25.23
CA ALA A 17 12.69 -17.49 23.91
C ALA A 17 12.81 -19.02 24.04
N GLY A 18 11.72 -19.74 23.78
CA GLY A 18 11.71 -21.19 23.67
C GLY A 18 12.23 -21.63 22.31
N SER A 19 13.47 -22.10 22.28
CA SER A 19 14.07 -22.84 21.18
C SER A 19 13.49 -24.25 21.13
N GLY A 20 12.69 -24.53 20.10
CA GLY A 20 12.12 -25.84 19.82
C GLY A 20 12.66 -26.39 18.51
N PHE A 21 13.70 -27.23 18.61
CA PHE A 21 14.16 -28.10 17.53
C PHE A 21 13.03 -29.05 17.08
N TYR A 22 12.74 -29.11 15.77
CA TYR A 22 12.24 -30.31 15.12
C TYR A 22 12.96 -30.51 13.79
N SER A 23 13.75 -31.58 13.76
CA SER A 23 14.30 -32.18 12.56
C SER A 23 13.35 -33.29 12.12
N ALA A 24 12.81 -33.20 10.90
CA ALA A 24 12.20 -34.33 10.21
C ALA A 24 12.33 -34.11 8.69
N GLY A 25 13.20 -34.88 8.06
CA GLY A 25 13.33 -34.93 6.61
C GLY A 25 12.14 -35.64 5.96
N GLY A 26 11.76 -35.18 4.77
CA GLY A 26 10.72 -35.82 3.97
C GLY A 26 10.35 -35.02 2.73
N ARG A 27 11.04 -35.31 1.62
CA ARG A 27 10.77 -35.02 0.20
C ARG A 27 9.37 -34.46 -0.13
N GLY A 28 9.31 -33.39 -0.92
CA GLY A 28 8.14 -33.08 -1.76
C GLY A 28 8.07 -31.64 -2.28
N SER A 29 8.32 -31.49 -3.58
CA SER A 29 7.92 -30.39 -4.50
C SER A 29 8.36 -28.96 -4.20
N GLU A 30 9.32 -28.51 -5.02
CA GLU A 30 9.68 -27.12 -5.30
C GLU A 30 8.45 -26.32 -5.77
N ASN A 31 8.17 -25.20 -5.12
CA ASN A 31 7.44 -24.07 -5.71
C ASN A 31 8.27 -22.81 -5.44
N ARG A 32 9.33 -22.64 -6.24
CA ARG A 32 10.02 -21.34 -6.36
C ARG A 32 9.14 -20.45 -7.23
N SER A 33 8.52 -19.45 -6.61
CA SER A 33 7.92 -18.33 -7.34
C SER A 33 9.06 -17.53 -7.99
N VAL A 34 9.16 -17.61 -9.31
CA VAL A 34 10.13 -16.88 -10.12
C VAL A 34 9.45 -15.58 -10.59
N PHE A 35 9.70 -14.48 -9.89
CA PHE A 35 9.44 -13.15 -10.43
C PHE A 35 10.69 -12.69 -11.18
N LEU A 36 10.72 -12.93 -12.50
CA LEU A 36 11.75 -12.42 -13.40
C LEU A 36 11.30 -11.06 -13.96
N THR A 37 11.96 -10.01 -13.48
CA THR A 37 12.00 -8.68 -14.07
C THR A 37 12.55 -8.74 -15.51
N ARG A 38 11.84 -8.16 -16.48
CA ARG A 38 12.40 -7.78 -17.78
C ARG A 38 12.00 -6.36 -18.15
N LYS A 39 12.87 -5.42 -17.83
CA LYS A 39 12.94 -4.10 -18.45
C LYS A 39 13.67 -4.25 -19.79
N LYS A 40 13.02 -3.96 -20.91
CA LYS A 40 13.67 -3.84 -22.22
C LYS A 40 13.75 -2.36 -22.58
N VAL A 41 14.95 -1.81 -22.51
CA VAL A 41 15.30 -0.52 -23.12
C VAL A 41 15.46 -0.76 -24.61
N VAL A 42 14.77 0.03 -25.44
CA VAL A 42 14.90 -0.02 -26.90
C VAL A 42 15.65 1.22 -27.33
N ASP A 43 16.82 0.99 -27.92
CA ASP A 43 17.72 1.99 -28.49
C ASP A 43 17.12 2.51 -29.81
N LEU A 44 17.01 3.82 -29.97
CA LEU A 44 16.56 4.48 -31.21
C LEU A 44 17.80 4.94 -31.98
N GLY A 45 18.11 4.23 -33.07
CA GLY A 45 19.12 4.63 -34.04
C GLY A 45 18.58 5.64 -35.06
N ASP A 46 19.36 6.68 -35.30
CA ASP A 46 19.16 7.73 -36.30
C ASP A 46 19.07 7.17 -37.74
N VAL A 47 18.07 7.63 -38.50
CA VAL A 47 18.13 7.68 -39.97
C VAL A 47 17.51 8.99 -40.46
N SER A 48 18.35 9.86 -41.00
CA SER A 48 17.99 11.07 -41.74
C SER A 48 17.56 10.73 -43.16
N VAL A 49 16.41 11.23 -43.61
CA VAL A 49 16.07 11.37 -45.04
C VAL A 49 15.29 12.66 -45.32
N HIS A 50 15.85 13.46 -46.22
CA HIS A 50 15.23 14.64 -46.84
C HIS A 50 14.29 14.23 -48.00
N ALA A 51 13.07 14.78 -48.03
CA ALA A 51 12.28 15.03 -49.26
C ALA A 51 11.19 16.07 -48.93
N LYS A 52 11.36 17.32 -49.36
CA LYS A 52 10.76 17.99 -50.53
C LYS A 52 9.25 18.27 -50.41
N ASP A 53 8.98 19.57 -50.28
CA ASP A 53 7.69 20.24 -50.45
C ASP A 53 6.98 19.89 -51.75
N THR A 54 5.71 19.51 -51.64
CA THR A 54 4.67 19.79 -52.64
C THR A 54 3.35 20.00 -51.89
N GLY A 55 2.84 21.22 -51.88
CA GLY A 55 1.54 21.55 -51.32
C GLY A 55 0.40 21.08 -52.24
N LEU A 56 -0.63 20.49 -51.66
CA LEU A 56 -2.00 20.42 -52.17
C LEU A 56 -2.95 20.38 -50.97
N GLU A 57 -3.97 21.22 -51.06
CA GLU A 57 -4.94 21.59 -50.03
C GLU A 57 -6.08 20.56 -50.02
N GLU A 58 -6.25 19.82 -48.92
CA GLU A 58 -7.42 18.96 -48.70
C GLU A 58 -8.10 19.31 -47.37
N ALA A 59 -9.41 19.54 -47.47
CA ALA A 59 -10.28 20.00 -46.39
C ALA A 59 -10.33 19.00 -45.22
N ARG A 60 -10.11 19.51 -44.00
CA ARG A 60 -10.28 18.73 -42.76
C ARG A 60 -11.78 18.46 -42.53
N PRO A 61 -12.20 17.20 -42.37
CA PRO A 61 -13.49 16.91 -41.74
C PRO A 61 -13.40 17.26 -40.26
N ASP A 62 -14.47 17.87 -39.75
CA ASP A 62 -14.68 18.23 -38.36
C ASP A 62 -14.65 16.94 -37.50
N GLU A 63 -13.52 16.66 -36.86
CA GLU A 63 -13.39 15.57 -35.88
C GLU A 63 -14.00 16.01 -34.56
N THR A 64 -15.34 15.95 -34.49
CA THR A 64 -16.05 15.80 -33.23
C THR A 64 -15.76 14.39 -32.70
N THR A 65 -14.54 14.21 -32.17
CA THR A 65 -14.14 12.99 -31.48
C THR A 65 -14.86 12.95 -30.15
N TRP A 66 -15.65 11.90 -30.00
CA TRP A 66 -16.41 11.51 -28.82
C TRP A 66 -15.52 11.54 -27.58
N GLU A 67 -15.60 12.64 -26.82
CA GLU A 67 -15.08 12.69 -25.46
C GLU A 67 -15.82 11.63 -24.64
N ASN A 68 -15.14 10.50 -24.40
CA ASN A 68 -15.46 9.61 -23.30
C ASN A 68 -15.26 10.38 -21.99
N LYS A 69 -16.29 11.15 -21.61
CA LYS A 69 -16.44 11.78 -20.30
C LYS A 69 -16.71 10.69 -19.26
N SER A 70 -15.68 9.93 -18.85
CA SER A 70 -15.74 9.17 -17.59
C SER A 70 -14.41 8.70 -16.98
N GLU A 71 -13.23 8.96 -17.56
CA GLU A 71 -11.95 8.40 -17.03
C GLU A 71 -10.75 9.37 -16.94
N THR A 72 -10.97 10.67 -16.77
CA THR A 72 -9.89 11.61 -16.42
C THR A 72 -10.25 12.46 -15.21
N SER A 73 -10.60 11.81 -14.10
CA SER A 73 -10.35 12.44 -12.81
C SER A 73 -8.84 12.47 -12.61
N PHE A 74 -8.27 13.67 -12.47
CA PHE A 74 -6.85 13.89 -12.17
C PHE A 74 -6.50 13.56 -10.71
N ASP A 75 -7.44 13.01 -9.95
CA ASP A 75 -7.30 12.79 -8.53
C ASP A 75 -6.27 11.68 -8.25
N LEU A 76 -5.45 11.91 -7.24
CA LEU A 76 -4.50 10.94 -6.72
C LEU A 76 -5.20 9.79 -5.99
N ILE A 77 -6.34 10.11 -5.38
CA ILE A 77 -7.27 9.19 -4.74
C ILE A 77 -8.68 9.62 -5.12
N SER A 78 -9.46 8.71 -5.71
CA SER A 78 -10.83 8.99 -6.13
C SER A 78 -11.79 9.12 -4.94
N GLU A 79 -12.99 9.61 -5.24
CA GLU A 79 -14.14 9.37 -4.36
C GLU A 79 -14.42 7.86 -4.22
N LYS A 80 -15.14 7.49 -3.15
CA LYS A 80 -15.65 6.13 -3.00
C LYS A 80 -16.64 5.85 -4.11
N CYS A 81 -16.53 4.67 -4.69
CA CYS A 81 -17.48 4.19 -5.69
C CYS A 81 -17.75 2.71 -5.46
N ASP A 82 -18.84 2.23 -6.06
CA ASP A 82 -19.20 0.80 -6.04
C ASP A 82 -18.05 -0.04 -6.63
N ILE A 83 -17.69 -1.14 -5.96
CA ILE A 83 -16.62 -2.02 -6.40
C ILE A 83 -16.85 -2.55 -7.83
N LEU A 84 -18.10 -2.80 -8.22
CA LEU A 84 -18.46 -3.29 -9.55
C LEU A 84 -18.18 -2.28 -10.65
N SER A 85 -17.90 -1.01 -10.30
CA SER A 85 -17.44 0.00 -11.27
C SER A 85 -16.17 -0.41 -12.01
N ILE A 86 -15.33 -1.26 -11.42
CA ILE A 86 -14.07 -1.75 -12.03
C ILE A 86 -14.26 -2.92 -12.98
N LEU A 87 -15.48 -3.45 -13.12
CA LEU A 87 -15.80 -4.46 -14.14
C LEU A 87 -15.62 -3.90 -15.56
N ARG A 88 -15.76 -2.58 -15.71
CA ARG A 88 -15.59 -1.88 -17.00
C ARG A 88 -14.13 -1.81 -17.45
N ASP A 89 -13.18 -2.06 -16.56
CA ASP A 89 -11.74 -1.99 -16.87
C ASP A 89 -11.35 -3.13 -17.86
N HIS A 90 -12.02 -4.30 -17.79
CA HIS A 90 -11.77 -5.47 -18.65
C HIS A 90 -13.09 -6.22 -18.99
N PRO A 91 -13.95 -5.66 -19.85
CA PRO A 91 -15.26 -6.24 -20.19
C PRO A 91 -15.18 -7.56 -20.96
N GLU A 92 -14.05 -7.88 -21.56
CA GLU A 92 -13.78 -9.12 -22.29
C GLU A 92 -13.30 -10.27 -21.38
N ASN A 93 -12.72 -9.95 -20.22
CA ASN A 93 -12.09 -10.94 -19.36
C ASN A 93 -13.11 -11.56 -18.38
N ARG A 94 -13.67 -12.71 -18.76
CA ARG A 94 -14.65 -13.46 -17.94
C ARG A 94 -14.08 -13.98 -16.62
N ILE A 95 -12.77 -14.23 -16.52
CA ILE A 95 -12.14 -14.66 -15.26
C ILE A 95 -12.10 -13.47 -14.31
N TYR A 96 -11.61 -12.32 -14.78
CA TYR A 96 -11.59 -11.08 -14.04
C TYR A 96 -12.99 -10.70 -13.53
N GLN A 97 -14.01 -10.72 -14.40
CA GLN A 97 -15.38 -10.41 -13.99
C GLN A 97 -15.90 -11.30 -12.87
N ARG A 98 -15.69 -12.62 -12.98
CA ARG A 98 -16.08 -13.57 -11.93
C ARG A 98 -15.34 -13.30 -10.62
N LYS A 99 -14.04 -12.98 -10.67
CA LYS A 99 -13.24 -12.63 -9.49
C LYS A 99 -13.73 -11.35 -8.82
N ILE A 100 -14.05 -10.31 -9.59
CA ILE A 100 -14.61 -9.06 -9.03
C ILE A 100 -16.01 -9.28 -8.44
N GLN A 101 -16.86 -10.09 -9.09
CA GLN A 101 -18.17 -10.46 -8.54
C GLN A 101 -18.07 -11.28 -7.24
N GLU A 102 -17.04 -12.13 -7.13
CA GLU A 102 -16.78 -12.85 -5.87
C GLU A 102 -16.27 -11.89 -4.80
N LEU A 103 -15.37 -10.97 -5.17
CA LEU A 103 -14.83 -9.96 -4.27
C LEU A 103 -15.93 -9.03 -3.75
N SER A 104 -16.93 -8.70 -4.58
CA SER A 104 -18.04 -7.82 -4.21
C SER A 104 -18.95 -8.38 -3.13
N LYS A 105 -18.84 -9.69 -2.83
CA LYS A 105 -19.56 -10.31 -1.69
C LYS A 105 -18.96 -9.92 -0.33
N ARG A 106 -17.68 -9.50 -0.32
CA ARG A 106 -16.93 -9.14 0.90
C ARG A 106 -16.63 -7.64 0.98
N PHE A 107 -16.53 -6.96 -0.17
CA PHE A 107 -16.19 -5.55 -0.27
C PHE A 107 -17.21 -4.85 -1.15
N THR A 108 -17.83 -3.77 -0.68
CA THR A 108 -18.90 -3.07 -1.42
C THR A 108 -18.39 -1.85 -2.17
N GLU A 109 -17.37 -1.18 -1.61
CA GLU A 109 -16.84 0.06 -2.18
C GLU A 109 -15.34 -0.07 -2.49
N ILE A 110 -14.90 0.79 -3.40
CA ILE A 110 -13.49 0.96 -3.78
C ILE A 110 -13.16 2.45 -3.91
N ARG A 111 -11.93 2.85 -3.53
CA ARG A 111 -11.31 4.09 -4.01
C ARG A 111 -10.16 3.73 -4.95
N LYS A 112 -10.19 4.30 -6.16
CA LYS A 112 -9.10 4.18 -7.12
C LYS A 112 -7.93 5.07 -6.70
N THR A 113 -6.70 4.62 -6.88
CA THR A 113 -5.53 5.49 -6.71
C THR A 113 -4.86 5.74 -8.07
N LYS A 114 -4.03 6.79 -8.17
CA LYS A 114 -3.30 7.06 -9.41
C LYS A 114 -2.20 6.02 -9.64
N GLY A 115 -2.13 5.49 -10.85
CA GLY A 115 -1.08 4.56 -11.30
C GLY A 115 0.25 5.25 -11.61
N ASP A 116 0.89 5.84 -10.59
CA ASP A 116 2.15 6.59 -10.72
C ASP A 116 3.35 5.89 -10.05
N GLY A 117 3.23 4.58 -9.79
CA GLY A 117 4.23 3.80 -9.03
C GLY A 117 4.24 4.09 -7.52
N ASN A 118 3.44 5.03 -7.01
CA ASN A 118 3.33 5.34 -5.58
C ASN A 118 2.03 4.81 -4.95
N CYS A 119 1.19 4.17 -5.76
CA CYS A 119 -0.15 3.71 -5.39
C CYS A 119 -0.23 2.95 -4.06
N PHE A 120 0.71 2.04 -3.76
CA PHE A 120 0.70 1.33 -2.47
C PHE A 120 0.83 2.29 -1.28
N TYR A 121 1.89 3.09 -1.24
CA TYR A 121 2.17 4.01 -0.14
C TYR A 121 1.05 5.03 0.03
N ARG A 122 0.50 5.51 -1.09
CA ARG A 122 -0.62 6.45 -1.11
C ARG A 122 -1.91 5.80 -0.58
N ALA A 123 -2.21 4.58 -1.05
CA ALA A 123 -3.38 3.82 -0.63
C ALA A 123 -3.32 3.46 0.86
N LEU A 124 -2.19 2.92 1.34
CA LEU A 124 -2.00 2.56 2.74
C LEU A 124 -2.06 3.78 3.65
N GLY A 125 -1.36 4.86 3.30
CA GLY A 125 -1.34 6.09 4.08
C GLY A 125 -2.73 6.69 4.25
N TYR A 126 -3.49 6.81 3.15
CA TYR A 126 -4.85 7.34 3.21
C TYR A 126 -5.80 6.41 3.96
N SER A 127 -5.88 5.13 3.57
CA SER A 127 -6.86 4.19 4.12
C SER A 127 -6.67 3.97 5.61
N TYR A 128 -5.42 3.92 6.08
CA TYR A 128 -5.15 3.78 7.51
C TYR A 128 -5.59 5.03 8.28
N LEU A 129 -5.22 6.24 7.80
CA LEU A 129 -5.63 7.49 8.43
C LEU A 129 -7.16 7.68 8.43
N GLU A 130 -7.83 7.31 7.34
CA GLU A 130 -9.29 7.30 7.24
C GLU A 130 -9.90 6.33 8.27
N SER A 131 -9.30 5.15 8.46
CA SER A 131 -9.76 4.17 9.44
C SER A 131 -9.67 4.64 10.90
N LEU A 132 -8.84 5.66 11.17
CA LEU A 132 -8.66 6.25 12.50
C LEU A 132 -9.66 7.36 12.82
N LEU A 133 -10.38 7.89 11.81
CA LEU A 133 -11.33 8.99 12.02
C LEU A 133 -12.37 8.64 13.09
N GLY A 134 -12.55 9.52 14.06
CA GLY A 134 -13.45 9.31 15.21
C GLY A 134 -12.93 8.38 16.31
N LYS A 135 -11.73 7.78 16.17
CA LYS A 135 -11.14 6.84 17.14
C LYS A 135 -10.01 7.49 17.93
N SER A 136 -10.32 8.41 18.85
CA SER A 136 -9.33 9.22 19.57
C SER A 136 -8.20 8.42 20.23
N ARG A 137 -8.52 7.27 20.84
CA ARG A 137 -7.50 6.42 21.47
C ARG A 137 -6.52 5.84 20.44
N ASP A 138 -7.01 5.43 19.29
CA ASP A 138 -6.19 4.80 18.25
C ASP A 138 -5.35 5.87 17.52
N ILE A 139 -5.91 7.08 17.34
CA ILE A 139 -5.16 8.26 16.87
C ILE A 139 -4.00 8.59 17.81
N LEU A 140 -4.24 8.67 19.13
CA LEU A 140 -3.19 8.97 20.11
C LEU A 140 -2.06 7.94 20.07
N ARG A 141 -2.39 6.65 20.05
CA ARG A 141 -1.40 5.57 19.90
C ARG A 141 -0.62 5.68 18.61
N PHE A 142 -1.28 6.03 17.51
CA PHE A 142 -0.60 6.20 16.24
C PHE A 142 0.34 7.41 16.25
N LYS A 143 -0.07 8.54 16.83
CA LYS A 143 0.79 9.71 17.03
C LYS A 143 2.04 9.37 17.82
N GLU A 144 1.90 8.63 18.92
CA GLU A 144 3.04 8.15 19.71
C GLU A 144 4.01 7.32 18.85
N ARG A 145 3.50 6.39 18.03
CA ARG A 145 4.34 5.62 17.09
C ARG A 145 5.03 6.52 16.08
N VAL A 146 4.29 7.42 15.42
CA VAL A 146 4.85 8.34 14.41
C VAL A 146 5.94 9.22 15.01
N LEU A 147 5.77 9.74 16.23
CA LEU A 147 6.79 10.55 16.90
C LEU A 147 8.12 9.81 17.17
N GLN A 148 8.11 8.48 17.18
CA GLN A 148 9.33 7.67 17.33
C GLN A 148 10.04 7.37 16.01
N THR A 149 9.36 7.50 14.87
CA THR A 149 9.93 7.16 13.55
C THR A 149 11.18 7.97 13.15
N PRO A 150 11.38 9.24 13.57
CA PRO A 150 12.67 9.90 13.37
C PRO A 150 13.86 9.14 13.97
N ASN A 151 13.68 8.49 15.14
CA ASN A 151 14.74 7.71 15.76
C ASN A 151 15.06 6.46 14.94
N ASP A 152 14.04 5.82 14.34
CA ASP A 152 14.25 4.68 13.43
C ASP A 152 15.09 5.09 12.20
N LEU A 153 14.79 6.26 11.62
CA LEU A 153 15.52 6.81 10.48
C LEU A 153 16.97 7.14 10.85
N LEU A 154 17.20 7.77 11.99
CA LEU A 154 18.55 8.07 12.49
C LEU A 154 19.35 6.79 12.75
N ALA A 155 18.73 5.76 13.34
CA ALA A 155 19.36 4.46 13.59
C ALA A 155 19.77 3.76 12.28
N ALA A 156 19.01 3.96 11.20
CA ALA A 156 19.31 3.46 9.87
C ALA A 156 20.34 4.31 9.09
N GLY A 157 20.91 5.35 9.71
CA GLY A 157 21.95 6.19 9.11
C GLY A 157 21.43 7.36 8.27
N PHE A 158 20.13 7.66 8.28
CA PHE A 158 19.62 8.85 7.60
C PHE A 158 19.95 10.13 8.38
N GLU A 159 20.35 11.17 7.66
CA GLU A 159 20.56 12.50 8.24
C GLU A 159 19.23 13.23 8.43
N GLU A 160 19.02 13.84 9.59
CA GLU A 160 17.74 14.48 9.97
C GLU A 160 17.21 15.44 8.90
N HIS A 161 18.08 16.27 8.33
CA HIS A 161 17.69 17.27 7.34
C HIS A 161 17.11 16.66 6.05
N LYS A 162 17.44 15.38 5.73
CA LYS A 162 16.94 14.67 4.54
C LYS A 162 15.48 14.25 4.70
N PHE A 163 15.03 13.95 5.92
CA PHE A 163 13.66 13.45 6.15
C PHE A 163 12.74 14.41 6.90
N ARG A 164 13.28 15.40 7.63
CA ARG A 164 12.50 16.27 8.53
C ARG A 164 11.28 16.92 7.85
N ASN A 165 11.44 17.40 6.62
CA ASN A 165 10.34 18.05 5.91
C ASN A 165 9.23 17.05 5.52
N PHE A 166 9.59 15.80 5.20
CA PHE A 166 8.64 14.74 4.87
C PHE A 166 7.93 14.24 6.13
N PHE A 167 8.67 14.05 7.22
CA PHE A 167 8.11 13.75 8.54
C PHE A 167 7.09 14.79 8.99
N ASN A 168 7.45 16.08 8.92
CA ASN A 168 6.55 17.17 9.32
C ASN A 168 5.28 17.19 8.47
N ALA A 169 5.39 16.92 7.16
CA ALA A 169 4.23 16.83 6.28
C ALA A 169 3.30 15.69 6.70
N PHE A 170 3.84 14.48 6.93
CA PHE A 170 3.04 13.35 7.39
C PHE A 170 2.41 13.58 8.76
N TYR A 171 3.19 14.06 9.74
CA TYR A 171 2.69 14.33 11.09
C TYR A 171 1.59 15.38 11.10
N SER A 172 1.68 16.41 10.25
CA SER A 172 0.63 17.44 10.12
C SER A 172 -0.71 16.84 9.66
N VAL A 173 -0.68 15.80 8.81
CA VAL A 173 -1.92 15.09 8.40
C VAL A 173 -2.46 14.22 9.52
N VAL A 174 -1.59 13.60 10.34
CA VAL A 174 -2.04 12.88 11.54
C VAL A 174 -2.73 13.83 12.52
N GLU A 175 -2.20 15.04 12.70
CA GLU A 175 -2.87 16.08 13.50
C GLU A 175 -4.19 16.57 12.90
N LEU A 176 -4.28 16.63 11.56
CA LEU A 176 -5.53 16.97 10.88
C LEU A 176 -6.62 15.93 11.17
N VAL A 177 -6.27 14.64 11.11
CA VAL A 177 -7.19 13.52 11.43
C VAL A 177 -7.72 13.62 12.87
N GLU A 178 -6.89 14.07 13.81
CA GLU A 178 -7.28 14.29 15.21
C GLU A 178 -8.20 15.49 15.40
N LYS A 179 -7.91 16.62 14.74
CA LYS A 179 -8.58 17.91 14.97
C LYS A 179 -9.88 18.06 14.18
N ASP A 180 -9.85 17.68 12.90
CA ASP A 180 -10.96 17.90 11.96
C ASP A 180 -11.84 16.66 11.81
N GLY A 181 -11.21 15.47 11.72
CA GLY A 181 -11.94 14.21 11.65
C GLY A 181 -12.81 14.03 10.39
N SER A 182 -12.67 14.88 9.37
CA SER A 182 -13.44 14.79 8.12
C SER A 182 -12.71 13.98 7.05
N VAL A 183 -13.46 13.04 6.45
CA VAL A 183 -13.03 12.32 5.24
C VAL A 183 -12.72 13.29 4.10
N SER A 184 -13.52 14.36 3.93
CA SER A 184 -13.35 15.32 2.85
C SER A 184 -12.04 16.11 2.98
N SER A 185 -11.69 16.54 4.20
CA SER A 185 -10.43 17.24 4.47
C SER A 185 -9.22 16.34 4.24
N LEU A 186 -9.29 15.09 4.70
CA LEU A 186 -8.23 14.11 4.46
C LEU A 186 -8.04 13.85 2.97
N LEU A 187 -9.13 13.64 2.23
CA LEU A 187 -9.09 13.40 0.79
C LEU A 187 -8.53 14.61 0.04
N LYS A 188 -8.91 15.83 0.42
CA LYS A 188 -8.35 17.07 -0.15
C LYS A 188 -6.84 17.15 0.03
N VAL A 189 -6.32 16.80 1.21
CA VAL A 189 -4.88 16.80 1.47
C VAL A 189 -4.14 15.74 0.65
N PHE A 190 -4.70 14.53 0.54
CA PHE A 190 -4.11 13.46 -0.27
C PHE A 190 -4.24 13.70 -1.79
N ASN A 191 -5.14 14.58 -2.23
CA ASN A 191 -5.23 15.03 -3.61
C ASN A 191 -4.41 16.29 -3.93
N ASP A 192 -3.80 16.93 -2.93
CA ASP A 192 -2.73 17.91 -3.17
C ASP A 192 -1.42 17.20 -3.52
N GLN A 193 -0.96 17.32 -4.76
CA GLN A 193 0.23 16.61 -5.25
C GLN A 193 1.46 16.83 -4.38
N GLY A 194 1.73 18.09 -3.99
CA GLY A 194 2.90 18.43 -3.19
C GLY A 194 2.88 17.79 -1.81
N THR A 195 1.73 17.77 -1.14
CA THR A 195 1.58 17.17 0.19
C THR A 195 1.58 15.65 0.11
N SER A 196 0.81 15.09 -0.82
CA SER A 196 0.66 13.65 -1.03
C SER A 196 2.00 12.98 -1.37
N ASP A 197 2.82 13.60 -2.20
CA ASP A 197 4.15 13.07 -2.54
C ASP A 197 5.15 13.17 -1.38
N ARG A 198 5.06 14.21 -0.54
CA ARG A 198 5.86 14.29 0.70
C ARG A 198 5.50 13.18 1.69
N ILE A 199 4.21 12.84 1.79
CA ILE A 199 3.74 11.72 2.60
C ILE A 199 4.31 10.41 2.04
N VAL A 200 4.18 10.17 0.74
CA VAL A 200 4.72 8.97 0.09
C VAL A 200 6.24 8.87 0.31
N GLN A 201 6.98 9.97 0.11
CA GLN A 201 8.43 9.97 0.31
C GLN A 201 8.80 9.63 1.75
N PHE A 202 8.07 10.18 2.74
CA PHE A 202 8.27 9.83 4.13
C PHE A 202 8.08 8.33 4.38
N LEU A 203 6.98 7.75 3.88
CA LEU A 203 6.68 6.32 4.05
C LEU A 203 7.73 5.43 3.36
N ARG A 204 8.26 5.83 2.20
CA ARG A 204 9.37 5.14 1.52
C ARG A 204 10.65 5.15 2.36
N LEU A 205 11.03 6.31 2.90
CA LEU A 205 12.21 6.43 3.77
C LEU A 205 12.05 5.60 5.05
N LEU A 206 10.86 5.61 5.65
CA LEU A 206 10.57 4.78 6.83
C LEU A 206 10.65 3.27 6.51
N THR A 207 10.18 2.88 5.33
CA THR A 207 10.28 1.49 4.84
C THR A 207 11.74 1.08 4.70
N SER A 208 12.55 1.92 4.02
CA SER A 208 14.00 1.72 3.90
C SER A 208 14.67 1.62 5.27
N ALA A 209 14.37 2.54 6.20
CA ALA A 209 14.92 2.50 7.55
C ALA A 209 14.56 1.22 8.30
N PHE A 210 13.32 0.74 8.18
CA PHE A 210 12.90 -0.50 8.83
C PHE A 210 13.67 -1.72 8.29
N ILE A 211 13.89 -1.75 6.97
CA ILE A 211 14.67 -2.80 6.30
C ILE A 211 16.13 -2.75 6.74
N LYS A 212 16.78 -1.58 6.67
CA LYS A 212 18.18 -1.37 7.08
C LYS A 212 18.43 -1.74 8.54
N ASN A 213 17.53 -1.33 9.45
CA ASN A 213 17.64 -1.65 10.88
C ASN A 213 17.44 -3.15 11.19
N ARG A 214 16.97 -3.95 10.22
CA ARG A 214 16.75 -5.40 10.34
C ARG A 214 17.39 -6.14 9.16
N ALA A 215 18.55 -5.67 8.72
CA ALA A 215 19.25 -6.17 7.54
C ALA A 215 19.40 -7.70 7.56
N ASP A 216 19.79 -8.28 8.70
CA ASP A 216 19.96 -9.74 8.85
C ASP A 216 18.70 -10.53 8.51
N PHE A 217 17.53 -10.02 8.89
CA PHE A 217 16.26 -10.67 8.56
C PHE A 217 15.95 -10.51 7.06
N PHE A 218 16.00 -9.27 6.55
CA PHE A 218 15.59 -8.96 5.18
C PHE A 218 16.54 -9.49 4.11
N ARG A 219 17.81 -9.73 4.45
CA ARG A 219 18.83 -10.20 3.50
C ARG A 219 18.43 -11.50 2.80
N HIS A 220 17.69 -12.36 3.47
CA HIS A 220 17.22 -13.65 2.96
C HIS A 220 16.15 -13.55 1.86
N PHE A 221 15.56 -12.36 1.68
CA PHE A 221 14.49 -12.13 0.69
C PHE A 221 14.95 -11.28 -0.49
N ILE A 222 16.16 -10.72 -0.42
CA ILE A 222 16.75 -9.89 -1.48
C ILE A 222 17.71 -10.75 -2.29
N ASP A 223 17.84 -10.45 -3.59
CA ASP A 223 18.76 -11.11 -4.51
C ASP A 223 20.17 -11.26 -3.91
N GLU A 224 20.83 -12.39 -4.16
CA GLU A 224 22.18 -12.62 -3.65
C GLU A 224 23.18 -11.59 -4.22
N GLU A 225 22.95 -11.08 -5.43
CA GLU A 225 23.79 -10.09 -6.11
C GLU A 225 23.52 -8.63 -5.68
N MET A 226 22.52 -8.39 -4.83
CA MET A 226 22.15 -7.06 -4.35
C MET A 226 22.23 -7.02 -2.81
N ASP A 227 22.90 -6.01 -2.27
CA ASP A 227 22.92 -5.81 -0.83
C ASP A 227 21.69 -5.01 -0.34
N ILE A 228 21.54 -4.94 0.99
CA ILE A 228 20.41 -4.25 1.63
C ILE A 228 20.42 -2.74 1.34
N GLU A 229 21.61 -2.14 1.25
CA GLU A 229 21.75 -0.71 1.02
C GLU A 229 21.34 -0.37 -0.42
N ASP A 230 21.88 -1.11 -1.39
CA ASP A 230 21.55 -0.99 -2.80
C ASP A 230 20.07 -1.26 -3.06
N PHE A 231 19.49 -2.31 -2.46
CA PHE A 231 18.06 -2.57 -2.58
C PHE A 231 17.23 -1.39 -2.08
N CYS A 232 17.57 -0.84 -0.91
CA CYS A 232 16.85 0.30 -0.37
C CYS A 232 16.98 1.54 -1.27
N THR A 233 18.19 1.85 -1.72
CA THR A 233 18.47 3.05 -2.51
C THR A 233 17.89 2.99 -3.92
N HIS A 234 17.78 1.81 -4.53
CA HIS A 234 17.30 1.67 -5.91
C HIS A 234 15.82 1.25 -6.02
N GLU A 235 15.32 0.42 -5.10
CA GLU A 235 13.98 -0.21 -5.20
C GLU A 235 12.96 0.32 -4.17
N VAL A 236 13.40 1.02 -3.11
CA VAL A 236 12.49 1.47 -2.03
C VAL A 236 12.38 2.98 -1.94
N GLU A 237 13.52 3.66 -1.77
CA GLU A 237 13.62 5.11 -1.52
C GLU A 237 13.14 5.98 -2.69
N PRO A 238 13.42 5.62 -3.98
CA PRO A 238 13.00 6.45 -5.10
C PRO A 238 11.48 6.48 -5.29
N MET A 239 10.97 7.64 -5.70
CA MET A 239 9.57 7.80 -6.10
C MET A 239 9.26 6.99 -7.37
N ALA A 240 7.99 6.62 -7.53
CA ALA A 240 7.50 5.86 -8.68
C ALA A 240 8.10 4.45 -8.85
N MET A 241 8.74 3.90 -7.82
CA MET A 241 9.17 2.50 -7.77
C MET A 241 8.08 1.59 -7.25
N GLU A 242 7.92 0.44 -7.88
CA GLU A 242 6.93 -0.57 -7.50
C GLU A 242 7.14 -1.04 -6.05
N CYS A 243 6.04 -1.48 -5.44
CA CYS A 243 6.04 -1.94 -4.05
C CYS A 243 5.55 -3.38 -4.01
N ASP A 244 6.39 -4.25 -3.48
CA ASP A 244 6.14 -5.68 -3.38
C ASP A 244 6.17 -6.13 -1.91
N HIS A 245 6.06 -7.44 -1.69
CA HIS A 245 5.91 -8.10 -0.40
C HIS A 245 6.91 -7.62 0.67
N ILE A 246 8.17 -7.38 0.30
CA ILE A 246 9.22 -6.94 1.22
C ILE A 246 8.88 -5.56 1.79
N GLN A 247 8.59 -4.58 0.93
CA GLN A 247 8.24 -3.22 1.31
C GLN A 247 6.91 -3.18 2.08
N ILE A 248 5.91 -3.96 1.65
CA ILE A 248 4.62 -4.07 2.36
C ILE A 248 4.82 -4.58 3.78
N THR A 249 5.59 -5.66 3.94
CA THR A 249 5.91 -6.25 5.24
C THR A 249 6.65 -5.25 6.13
N ALA A 250 7.68 -4.60 5.59
CA ALA A 250 8.47 -3.63 6.33
C ALA A 250 7.63 -2.44 6.82
N LEU A 251 6.84 -1.81 5.94
CA LEU A 251 6.03 -0.65 6.32
C LEU A 251 4.90 -1.01 7.28
N SER A 252 4.23 -2.14 7.05
CA SER A 252 3.21 -2.68 7.95
C SER A 252 3.74 -2.82 9.37
N GLN A 253 4.92 -3.43 9.54
CA GLN A 253 5.53 -3.61 10.85
C GLN A 253 6.09 -2.29 11.42
N ALA A 254 6.66 -1.41 10.60
CA ALA A 254 7.21 -0.13 11.04
C ALA A 254 6.16 0.78 11.70
N LEU A 255 4.95 0.78 11.13
CA LEU A 255 3.83 1.59 11.60
C LEU A 255 2.84 0.81 12.48
N ASN A 256 3.05 -0.50 12.64
CA ASN A 256 2.15 -1.42 13.35
C ASN A 256 0.73 -1.41 12.77
N ILE A 257 0.64 -1.43 11.43
CA ILE A 257 -0.61 -1.42 10.66
C ILE A 257 -0.89 -2.82 10.13
N ALA A 258 -2.01 -3.40 10.54
CA ALA A 258 -2.49 -4.65 9.99
C ALA A 258 -3.29 -4.40 8.69
N LEU A 259 -2.83 -4.94 7.56
CA LEU A 259 -3.51 -4.83 6.27
C LEU A 259 -3.69 -6.17 5.59
N GLN A 260 -4.70 -6.25 4.73
CA GLN A 260 -4.93 -7.38 3.83
C GLN A 260 -4.88 -6.89 2.39
N VAL A 261 -4.16 -7.62 1.54
CA VAL A 261 -4.10 -7.37 0.09
C VAL A 261 -4.82 -8.50 -0.63
N GLU A 262 -5.86 -8.16 -1.37
CA GLU A 262 -6.59 -9.05 -2.27
C GLU A 262 -5.93 -9.02 -3.65
N TYR A 263 -5.57 -10.18 -4.18
CA TYR A 263 -4.88 -10.32 -5.47
C TYR A 263 -5.86 -10.77 -6.53
N VAL A 264 -6.04 -9.94 -7.56
CA VAL A 264 -6.83 -10.27 -8.74
C VAL A 264 -5.90 -10.39 -9.94
N ASP A 265 -5.65 -11.63 -10.34
CA ASP A 265 -4.96 -12.00 -11.57
C ASP A 265 -5.94 -12.55 -12.62
N GLU A 266 -5.42 -12.84 -13.81
CA GLU A 266 -6.20 -13.40 -14.92
C GLU A 266 -6.27 -14.94 -14.91
N MET A 267 -5.71 -15.59 -13.90
CA MET A 267 -5.68 -17.05 -13.82
C MET A 267 -7.02 -17.58 -13.31
N ASP A 268 -7.49 -18.71 -13.84
CA ASP A 268 -8.75 -19.36 -13.43
C ASP A 268 -8.58 -20.11 -12.09
N THR A 269 -8.16 -19.37 -11.08
CA THR A 269 -7.89 -19.79 -9.71
C THR A 269 -8.83 -19.08 -8.74
N ALA A 270 -8.91 -19.56 -7.50
CA ALA A 270 -9.61 -18.84 -6.45
C ALA A 270 -8.96 -17.47 -6.18
N LEU A 271 -9.73 -16.52 -5.66
CA LEU A 271 -9.18 -15.27 -5.13
C LEU A 271 -8.16 -15.59 -4.05
N ASN A 272 -6.98 -14.98 -4.16
CA ASN A 272 -5.93 -15.08 -3.16
C ASN A 272 -5.84 -13.78 -2.37
N HIS A 273 -5.50 -13.88 -1.09
CA HIS A 273 -5.23 -12.72 -0.24
C HIS A 273 -4.07 -13.00 0.69
N HIS A 274 -3.35 -11.94 1.05
CA HIS A 274 -2.28 -11.99 2.03
C HIS A 274 -2.54 -10.97 3.14
N VAL A 275 -2.27 -11.37 4.39
CA VAL A 275 -2.43 -10.53 5.58
C VAL A 275 -1.06 -10.18 6.14
N PHE A 276 -0.86 -8.91 6.44
CA PHE A 276 0.40 -8.33 6.93
C PHE A 276 0.15 -7.57 8.23
N PRO A 277 0.85 -7.92 9.33
CA PRO A 277 1.61 -9.15 9.54
C PRO A 277 0.72 -10.40 9.49
N GLU A 278 1.30 -11.57 9.26
CA GLU A 278 0.54 -12.83 9.19
C GLU A 278 -0.35 -13.05 10.43
N ALA A 279 -1.55 -13.58 10.20
CA ALA A 279 -2.57 -13.85 11.22
C ALA A 279 -3.06 -12.63 12.04
N ALA A 280 -2.67 -11.40 11.68
CA ALA A 280 -3.24 -10.19 12.27
C ALA A 280 -4.70 -10.01 11.84
N THR A 281 -5.47 -9.22 12.61
CA THR A 281 -6.80 -8.77 12.17
C THR A 281 -6.65 -7.48 11.35
N PRO A 282 -6.94 -7.48 10.04
CA PRO A 282 -6.71 -6.30 9.20
C PRO A 282 -7.64 -5.14 9.55
N SER A 283 -7.08 -3.93 9.62
CA SER A 283 -7.83 -2.68 9.68
C SER A 283 -7.93 -1.98 8.32
N VAL A 284 -7.11 -2.41 7.36
CA VAL A 284 -7.00 -1.85 6.01
C VAL A 284 -7.08 -2.98 5.00
N TYR A 285 -7.78 -2.74 3.88
CA TYR A 285 -7.94 -3.70 2.80
C TYR A 285 -7.55 -3.03 1.48
N LEU A 286 -6.65 -3.65 0.74
CA LEU A 286 -6.18 -3.18 -0.55
C LEU A 286 -6.48 -4.21 -1.64
N LEU A 287 -6.70 -3.74 -2.86
CA LEU A 287 -6.78 -4.56 -4.07
C LEU A 287 -5.50 -4.38 -4.86
N TYR A 288 -4.78 -5.47 -5.12
CA TYR A 288 -3.71 -5.52 -6.10
C TYR A 288 -4.21 -6.14 -7.40
N LYS A 289 -4.15 -5.37 -8.48
CA LYS A 289 -4.44 -5.83 -9.85
C LYS A 289 -3.51 -5.15 -10.83
N THR A 290 -3.02 -5.88 -11.84
CA THR A 290 -2.21 -5.31 -12.94
C THR A 290 -1.11 -4.34 -12.47
N SER A 291 -0.32 -4.75 -11.48
CA SER A 291 0.74 -3.92 -10.87
C SER A 291 0.26 -2.62 -10.20
N HIS A 292 -0.98 -2.57 -9.72
CA HIS A 292 -1.58 -1.37 -9.17
C HIS A 292 -2.43 -1.65 -7.92
N TYR A 293 -2.34 -0.75 -6.94
CA TYR A 293 -3.05 -0.85 -5.67
C TYR A 293 -4.24 0.11 -5.61
N ASN A 294 -5.39 -0.40 -5.17
CA ASN A 294 -6.58 0.38 -4.84
C ASN A 294 -7.02 0.09 -3.40
N ILE A 295 -7.90 0.92 -2.85
CA ILE A 295 -8.42 0.77 -1.48
C ILE A 295 -9.77 0.08 -1.54
N LEU A 296 -9.95 -1.00 -0.77
CA LEU A 296 -11.21 -1.72 -0.61
C LEU A 296 -11.88 -1.37 0.71
N TYR A 297 -13.22 -1.37 0.72
CA TYR A 297 -14.02 -1.20 1.93
C TYR A 297 -14.88 -2.42 2.13
N ALA A 298 -14.71 -3.08 3.29
CA ALA A 298 -15.46 -4.27 3.63
C ALA A 298 -16.95 -3.93 3.77
N ALA A 299 -17.82 -4.86 3.35
CA ALA A 299 -19.25 -4.76 3.62
C ALA A 299 -19.48 -4.73 5.14
N ASP A 300 -20.34 -3.84 5.62
CA ASP A 300 -20.74 -3.86 7.02
C ASP A 300 -21.38 -5.22 7.34
N LYS A 301 -20.91 -5.89 8.41
CA LYS A 301 -21.42 -7.22 8.80
C LYS A 301 -22.95 -7.26 9.03
N CYS A 302 -23.60 -6.10 9.19
CA CYS A 302 -25.05 -6.00 9.30
C CYS A 302 -25.81 -6.38 8.02
N GLU A 303 -25.26 -6.17 6.82
CA GLU A 303 -25.97 -6.48 5.56
C GLU A 303 -25.97 -7.98 5.23
N LEU A 304 -24.94 -8.71 5.65
CA LEU A 304 -24.82 -10.16 5.44
C LEU A 304 -25.85 -10.97 6.25
N LEU A 305 -26.34 -10.44 7.38
CA LEU A 305 -27.35 -11.11 8.20
C LEU A 305 -28.78 -10.85 7.72
N LEU A 306 -29.03 -9.81 6.93
CA LEU A 306 -30.36 -9.49 6.39
C LEU A 306 -30.69 -10.31 5.13
N GLY A 307 -29.68 -10.89 4.45
CA GLY A 307 -29.86 -11.75 3.29
C GLY A 307 -30.32 -13.19 3.59
N HIS A 308 -30.42 -13.58 4.87
CA HIS A 308 -30.79 -14.94 5.29
C HIS A 308 -32.18 -15.06 5.95
N ALA A 309 -32.96 -13.98 6.01
CA ALA A 309 -34.35 -14.04 6.48
C ALA A 309 -35.29 -14.46 5.33
N VAL A 310 -35.28 -15.76 5.00
CA VAL A 310 -36.21 -16.38 4.05
C VAL A 310 -37.52 -16.77 4.76
N GLU A 311 -38.58 -16.15 4.26
CA GLU A 311 -40.00 -16.53 4.15
C GLU A 311 -40.89 -16.78 5.39
N PRO A 312 -42.12 -16.23 5.40
CA PRO A 312 -43.14 -16.56 6.39
C PRO A 312 -43.75 -17.94 6.09
N ALA A 313 -43.77 -18.80 7.11
CA ALA A 313 -44.52 -20.05 7.06
C ALA A 313 -46.02 -19.76 6.84
N THR A 314 -46.56 -20.29 5.75
CA THR A 314 -47.99 -20.46 5.48
C THR A 314 -48.67 -21.39 6.48
#